data_AF-A0A9D2K8K3-F1
#
_entry.id   AF-A0A9D2K8K3-F1
#
_cell.length_a   1.000
_cell.length_b   1.000
_cell.length_c   1.000
_cell.angle_alpha   90.00
_cell.angle_beta   90.00
_cell.angle_gamma   90.00
#
_symmetry.space_group_name_H-M   'P 1'
#
loop_
_entity.id
_entity.type
_entity.pdbx_description
1 polymer ?
#
loop_
_entity_poly.entity_id
_entity_poly.type
_entity_poly.pdbx_seq_one_letter_code
_entity_poly.pdbx_strand_id
1 'polypeptide(L)'
;MNNDKSAIQVIAGAARCPEYSPSMVKALMKKLETNEKAFALLMNVTPSTVRLWTTGAARPCGMARRLMQIYETGPEVISKIAGEGVSEERRPPSG
;
A
#
# COMPACT_ATOMS: atom_id res chain seq x y z
N MET A 1 -9.74 -27.60 -20.53
CA MET A 1 -9.24 -26.29 -21.02
C MET A 1 -8.38 -25.72 -19.92
N ASN A 2 -7.06 -25.86 -20.03
CA ASN A 2 -6.14 -25.53 -18.94
C ASN A 2 -5.72 -24.08 -19.11
N ASN A 3 -6.14 -23.23 -18.17
CA ASN A 3 -5.94 -21.79 -18.24
C ASN A 3 -4.71 -21.41 -17.40
N ASP A 4 -3.57 -22.06 -17.68
CA ASP A 4 -2.31 -21.77 -17.00
C ASP A 4 -1.65 -20.58 -17.70
N LYS A 5 -2.09 -19.37 -17.35
CA LYS A 5 -1.35 -18.17 -17.73
C LYS A 5 0.04 -18.27 -17.11
N SER A 6 1.07 -18.24 -17.95
CA SER A 6 2.46 -18.21 -17.50
C SER A 6 2.66 -17.08 -16.48
N ALA A 7 3.53 -17.28 -15.49
CA ALA A 7 3.87 -16.25 -14.51
C ALA A 7 4.23 -14.90 -15.18
N ILE A 8 4.87 -14.95 -16.35
CA ILE A 8 5.20 -13.78 -17.16
C ILE A 8 3.94 -13.06 -17.66
N GLN A 9 2.91 -13.78 -18.12
CA GLN A 9 1.65 -13.18 -18.58
C GLN A 9 0.85 -12.57 -17.43
N VAL A 10 0.90 -13.18 -16.24
CA VAL A 10 0.30 -12.62 -15.03
C VAL A 10 1.01 -11.33 -14.62
N ILE A 11 2.35 -11.34 -14.60
CA ILE A 11 3.19 -10.18 -14.26
C ILE A 11 3.02 -9.06 -15.29
N ALA A 12 2.90 -9.38 -16.59
CA ALA A 12 2.64 -8.39 -17.63
C ALA A 12 1.34 -7.62 -17.40
N GLY A 13 0.30 -8.30 -16.86
CA GLY A 13 -0.93 -7.65 -16.42
C GLY A 13 -0.73 -6.64 -15.29
N ALA A 14 0.22 -6.91 -14.39
CA ALA A 14 0.61 -6.05 -13.28
C ALA A 14 1.77 -5.08 -13.61
N ALA A 15 2.30 -5.09 -14.83
CA ALA A 15 3.41 -4.22 -15.23
C ALA A 15 3.00 -2.74 -15.28
N ARG A 16 1.72 -2.46 -15.54
CA ARG A 16 1.16 -1.10 -15.53
C ARG A 16 1.02 -0.60 -14.09
N CYS A 17 2.05 0.11 -13.64
CA CYS A 17 2.00 0.86 -12.40
C CYS A 17 1.35 2.24 -12.66
N PRO A 18 0.24 2.58 -11.99
CA PRO A 18 -0.44 3.85 -12.20
C PRO A 18 0.49 5.03 -11.85
N GLU A 19 0.28 6.17 -12.51
CA GLU A 19 0.83 7.44 -12.02
C GLU A 19 -0.07 7.98 -10.92
N TYR A 20 0.51 8.43 -9.80
CA TYR A 20 -0.24 9.06 -8.73
C TYR A 20 -0.11 10.59 -8.83
N SER A 21 -1.22 11.26 -9.11
CA SER A 21 -1.35 12.71 -9.03
C SER A 21 -1.50 13.15 -7.57
N PRO A 22 -1.31 14.43 -7.27
CA PRO A 22 -1.48 14.92 -5.89
C PRO A 22 -2.87 14.64 -5.31
N SER A 23 -3.92 14.69 -6.13
CA SER A 23 -5.29 14.36 -5.71
C SER A 23 -5.46 12.87 -5.42
N MET A 24 -4.84 11.99 -6.21
CA MET A 24 -4.88 10.54 -5.97
C MET A 24 -4.13 10.16 -4.69
N VAL A 25 -2.97 10.77 -4.41
CA VAL A 25 -2.25 10.54 -3.15
C VAL A 25 -3.11 10.97 -1.95
N LYS A 26 -3.76 12.14 -2.02
CA LYS A 26 -4.67 12.60 -0.95
C LYS A 26 -5.88 11.68 -0.78
N ALA A 27 -6.45 11.18 -1.88
CA ALA A 27 -7.57 10.24 -1.82
C ALA A 27 -7.16 8.91 -1.17
N LEU A 28 -5.97 8.39 -1.49
CA LEU A 28 -5.43 7.20 -0.85
C LEU A 28 -5.20 7.42 0.65
N MET A 29 -4.59 8.55 1.04
CA MET A 29 -4.41 8.90 2.47
C MET A 29 -5.74 8.91 3.23
N LYS A 30 -6.78 9.51 2.63
CA LYS A 30 -8.13 9.53 3.20
C LYS A 30 -8.73 8.13 3.31
N LYS A 31 -8.57 7.30 2.27
CA LYS A 31 -9.05 5.91 2.25
C LYS A 31 -8.39 5.06 3.34
N LEU A 32 -7.12 5.29 3.61
CA LEU A 32 -6.36 4.60 4.66
C LEU A 32 -6.50 5.27 6.05
N GLU A 33 -7.30 6.33 6.17
CA GLU A 33 -7.49 7.09 7.41
C GLU A 33 -6.17 7.61 8.03
N THR A 34 -5.21 7.93 7.17
CA THR A 34 -3.88 8.41 7.58
C THR A 34 -3.73 9.90 7.42
N ASN A 35 -3.05 10.54 8.38
CA ASN A 35 -2.52 11.89 8.21
C ASN A 35 -1.13 11.85 7.53
N GLU A 36 -0.55 13.01 7.25
CA GLU A 36 0.76 13.14 6.58
C GLU A 36 1.88 12.36 7.29
N LYS A 37 1.91 12.38 8.63
CA LYS A 37 2.93 11.67 9.42
C LYS A 37 2.73 10.16 9.38
N ALA A 38 1.49 9.70 9.57
CA ALA A 38 1.16 8.27 9.53
C ALA A 38 1.42 7.68 8.13
N PHE A 39 1.05 8.40 7.07
CA PHE A 39 1.32 7.97 5.71
C PHE A 39 2.82 7.94 5.40
N ALA A 40 3.59 8.90 5.92
CA ALA A 40 5.05 8.90 5.77
C ALA A 40 5.69 7.67 6.42
N LEU A 41 5.26 7.30 7.62
CA LEU A 41 5.70 6.06 8.30
C LEU A 41 5.34 4.82 7.49
N LEU A 42 4.09 4.71 7.02
CA LEU A 42 3.63 3.59 6.19
C LEU A 42 4.42 3.44 4.89
N MET A 43 4.79 4.57 4.27
CA MET A 43 5.55 4.62 3.03
C MET A 43 7.06 4.53 3.25
N ASN A 44 7.53 4.50 4.50
CA ASN A 44 8.94 4.59 4.88
C ASN A 44 9.68 5.77 4.22
N VAL A 45 9.09 6.96 4.31
CA VAL A 45 9.65 8.23 3.80
C VAL A 45 9.47 9.34 4.84
N THR A 46 10.02 10.53 4.57
CA THR A 46 9.80 11.69 5.45
C THR A 46 8.43 12.34 5.19
N PRO A 47 7.83 13.03 6.18
CA PRO A 47 6.61 13.82 5.98
C PRO A 47 6.77 14.87 4.87
N SER A 48 7.96 15.47 4.75
CA SER A 48 8.30 16.41 3.68
C SER A 48 8.15 15.78 2.29
N THR A 49 8.56 14.53 2.11
CA THR A 49 8.36 13.79 0.85
C THR A 49 6.88 13.60 0.53
N VAL A 50 6.05 13.25 1.53
CA VAL A 50 4.59 13.15 1.36
C VAL A 50 3.98 14.51 1.01
N ARG A 51 4.47 15.58 1.62
CA ARG A 51 4.05 16.94 1.29
C ARG A 51 4.35 17.29 -0.17
N LEU A 52 5.55 16.98 -0.66
CA LEU A 52 5.91 17.20 -2.07
C LEU A 52 4.99 16.44 -3.03
N TRP A 53 4.61 15.20 -2.68
CA TRP A 53 3.67 14.41 -3.50
C TRP A 53 2.25 14.99 -3.49
N THR A 54 1.78 15.46 -2.34
CA THR A 54 0.42 16.01 -2.18
C THR A 54 0.28 17.46 -2.65
N THR A 55 1.38 18.19 -2.83
CA THR A 55 1.41 19.50 -3.49
C THR A 55 1.73 19.41 -4.98
N GLY A 56 2.29 18.28 -5.44
CA GLY A 56 2.74 18.10 -6.82
C GLY A 56 4.12 18.66 -7.12
N ALA A 57 4.84 19.14 -6.10
CA ALA A 57 6.23 19.59 -6.24
C ALA A 57 7.20 18.44 -6.60
N ALA A 58 6.85 17.19 -6.25
CA ALA A 58 7.53 16.00 -6.73
C ALA A 58 6.53 14.87 -6.97
N ARG A 59 6.91 13.89 -7.80
CA ARG A 59 6.12 12.68 -8.04
C ARG A 59 6.68 11.49 -7.26
N PRO A 60 5.83 10.53 -6.82
CA PRO A 60 6.32 9.30 -6.23
C PRO A 60 7.12 8.47 -7.25
N CYS A 61 8.27 7.92 -6.83
CA CYS A 61 9.08 7.05 -7.68
C CYS A 61 8.36 5.72 -7.97
N GLY A 62 8.86 4.92 -8.92
CA GLY A 62 8.21 3.67 -9.33
C GLY A 62 7.90 2.71 -8.18
N MET A 63 8.83 2.58 -7.22
CA MET A 63 8.64 1.75 -6.03
C MET A 63 7.54 2.30 -5.12
N ALA A 64 7.51 3.62 -4.88
CA ALA A 64 6.47 4.25 -4.08
C ALA A 64 5.09 4.09 -4.74
N ARG A 65 5.00 4.26 -6.07
CA ARG A 65 3.75 4.04 -6.82
C ARG A 65 3.27 2.59 -6.73
N ARG A 66 4.20 1.63 -6.75
CA ARG A 66 3.85 0.21 -6.56
C ARG A 66 3.31 -0.06 -5.15
N LEU A 67 3.93 0.48 -4.11
CA LEU A 67 3.43 0.35 -2.73
C LEU A 67 2.06 1.00 -2.57
N MET A 68 1.87 2.21 -3.11
CA MET A 68 0.56 2.88 -3.11
C MET A 68 -0.52 2.03 -3.79
N GLN A 69 -0.19 1.40 -4.93
CA GLN A 69 -1.10 0.49 -5.62
C GLN A 69 -1.44 -0.73 -4.74
N ILE A 70 -0.46 -1.33 -4.06
CA ILE A 70 -0.70 -2.44 -3.14
C ILE A 70 -1.67 -2.01 -2.03
N TYR A 71 -1.41 -0.88 -1.36
CA TYR A 71 -2.28 -0.36 -0.30
C TYR A 71 -3.68 0.02 -0.79
N GLU A 72 -3.79 0.49 -2.03
CA GLU A 72 -5.07 0.79 -2.65
C GLU A 72 -5.88 -0.48 -2.95
N THR A 73 -5.23 -1.54 -3.43
CA THR A 73 -5.88 -2.81 -3.80
C THR A 73 -6.12 -3.74 -2.63
N GLY A 74 -5.29 -3.68 -1.59
CA GLY A 74 -5.30 -4.60 -0.46
C GLY A 74 -4.81 -3.92 0.83
N PRO A 75 -5.62 -3.04 1.45
CA PRO A 75 -5.25 -2.31 2.67
C PRO A 75 -4.97 -3.23 3.87
N GLU A 76 -5.49 -4.45 3.88
CA GLU A 76 -5.24 -5.45 4.93
C GLU A 76 -3.77 -5.84 5.07
N VAL A 77 -2.93 -5.57 4.06
CA VAL A 77 -1.49 -5.74 4.15
C VAL A 77 -0.86 -4.88 5.24
N ILE A 78 -1.47 -3.73 5.57
CA ILE A 78 -0.97 -2.80 6.58
C ILE A 78 -0.98 -3.48 7.96
N SER A 79 -2.08 -4.13 8.34
CA SER A 79 -2.17 -4.89 9.60
C SER A 79 -1.16 -6.03 9.67
N LYS A 80 -0.91 -6.70 8.54
CA LYS A 80 0.11 -7.76 8.46
C LYS A 80 1.52 -7.23 8.72
N ILE A 81 1.85 -6.04 8.19
CA ILE A 81 3.15 -5.38 8.39
C ILE A 81 3.27 -4.85 9.83
N ALA A 82 2.17 -4.39 10.43
CA ALA A 82 2.13 -3.90 11.80
C ALA A 82 2.36 -4.99 12.86
N GLY A 83 2.38 -6.26 12.48
CA GLY A 83 2.53 -7.37 13.43
C GLY A 83 1.26 -7.68 14.21
N GLU A 84 0.10 -7.19 13.76
CA GLU A 84 -1.21 -7.64 14.22
C GLU A 84 -1.48 -9.04 13.63
N GLY A 85 -0.71 -10.02 14.08
CA GLY A 85 -1.05 -11.42 13.92
C GLY A 85 -2.37 -11.65 14.65
N VAL A 86 -3.30 -12.28 13.94
CA VAL A 86 -4.55 -12.85 14.48
C VAL A 86 -4.32 -13.33 15.91
N SER A 87 -4.83 -12.55 16.87
CA SER A 87 -4.83 -12.89 18.28
C SER A 87 -6.04 -13.78 18.55
N GLU A 88 -6.09 -14.92 17.89
CA GLU A 88 -7.14 -15.92 18.10
C GLU A 88 -6.45 -17.27 18.29
N GLU A 89 -6.82 -17.96 19.37
CA GLU A 89 -6.33 -19.28 19.80
C GLU A 89 -4.99 -19.35 20.59
N ARG A 90 -4.94 -18.70 21.76
CA ARG A 90 -4.11 -19.19 22.90
C ARG A 90 -4.89 -19.17 24.22
N ARG A 91 -6.16 -19.57 24.20
CA ARG A 91 -6.83 -19.92 25.47
C ARG A 91 -6.56 -21.41 25.73
N PRO A 92 -5.77 -21.80 26.75
CA PRO A 92 -5.67 -23.20 27.10
C PRO A 92 -7.07 -23.69 27.56
N PRO A 93 -7.42 -24.97 27.31
CA PRO A 93 -8.64 -25.52 27.87
C PRO A 93 -8.57 -25.42 29.39
N SER A 94 -9.60 -24.82 29.98
CA SER A 94 -9.80 -24.82 31.42
C SER A 94 -10.01 -26.28 31.86
N GLY A 95 -8.98 -26.84 32.49
CA GLY A 95 -9.03 -28.10 33.23
C GLY A 95 -8.88 -27.81 34.71
#